data_AF-D2JCS0-F1
#
_entry.id   AF-D2JCS0-F1
#
_cell.length_a   1.000
_cell.length_b   1.000
_cell.length_c   1.000
_cell.angle_alpha   90.00
_cell.angle_beta   90.00
_cell.angle_gamma   90.00
#
_symmetry.space_group_name_H-M   'P 1'
#
loop_
_entity.id
_entity.type
_entity.pdbx_description
1 polymer ?
#
loop_
_entity_poly.entity_id
_entity_poly.type
_entity_poly.pdbx_seq_one_letter_code
_entity_poly.pdbx_strand_id
1 'polypeptide(L)'
;MITVKQLADKLEVSKPTITRNKPENMSFHVEQNTYYIDEELEKQITENVLKNKRRYTADTKDETEDNTLTQQLMQENAFLRAQIKEQTKLLDQQQRLNLMANNKLEALEQKKETEPERTETRSEDKRSLFKRIFNK
;
A
#
# COMPACT_ATOMS: atom_id res chain seq x y z
N MET A 1 -3.25 -39.25 -24.47
CA MET A 1 -3.60 -39.57 -23.08
C MET A 1 -2.64 -38.82 -22.16
N ILE A 2 -3.17 -38.16 -21.14
CA ILE A 2 -2.38 -37.44 -20.14
C ILE A 2 -2.66 -38.00 -18.75
N THR A 3 -1.75 -37.82 -17.81
CA THR A 3 -1.99 -38.24 -16.42
C THR A 3 -2.88 -37.24 -15.68
N VAL A 4 -3.53 -37.70 -14.60
CA VAL A 4 -4.23 -36.82 -13.64
C VAL A 4 -3.33 -35.67 -13.17
N LYS A 5 -2.03 -35.94 -12.97
CA LYS A 5 -1.05 -34.91 -12.59
C LYS A 5 -0.88 -33.86 -13.69
N GLN A 6 -0.66 -34.30 -14.94
CA GLN A 6 -0.47 -33.38 -16.06
C GLN A 6 -1.70 -32.50 -16.32
N LEU A 7 -2.92 -33.06 -16.18
CA LEU A 7 -4.13 -32.25 -16.30
C LEU A 7 -4.28 -31.25 -15.14
N ALA A 8 -3.96 -31.67 -13.92
CA ALA A 8 -3.97 -30.79 -12.75
C ALA A 8 -3.00 -29.61 -12.92
N ASP A 9 -1.78 -29.90 -13.36
CA ASP A 9 -0.75 -28.90 -13.62
C ASP A 9 -1.19 -27.95 -14.77
N LYS A 10 -1.76 -28.47 -15.86
CA LYS A 10 -2.27 -27.70 -17.01
C LYS A 10 -3.41 -26.73 -16.64
N LEU A 11 -4.28 -27.14 -15.72
CA LEU A 11 -5.44 -26.35 -15.28
C LEU A 11 -5.14 -25.51 -14.02
N GLU A 12 -3.91 -25.59 -13.48
CA GLU A 12 -3.49 -24.95 -12.23
C GLU A 12 -4.41 -25.30 -11.05
N VAL A 13 -4.79 -26.57 -10.93
CA VAL A 13 -5.66 -27.06 -9.85
C VAL A 13 -5.04 -28.25 -9.12
N SER A 14 -5.59 -28.59 -7.96
CA SER A 14 -5.14 -29.77 -7.21
C SER A 14 -5.55 -31.08 -7.92
N LYS A 15 -4.77 -32.16 -7.76
CA LYS A 15 -5.15 -33.49 -8.27
C LYS A 15 -6.55 -33.95 -7.78
N PRO A 16 -6.92 -33.76 -6.50
CA PRO A 16 -8.28 -34.04 -6.05
C PRO A 16 -9.36 -33.28 -6.82
N THR A 17 -9.07 -32.05 -7.28
CA THR A 17 -10.02 -31.26 -8.10
C THR A 17 -10.31 -31.98 -9.41
N ILE A 18 -9.30 -32.56 -10.07
CA ILE A 18 -9.47 -33.37 -11.28
C ILE A 18 -10.35 -34.59 -10.99
N THR A 19 -10.07 -35.32 -9.91
CA THR A 19 -10.85 -36.51 -9.52
C THR A 19 -12.32 -36.19 -9.19
N ARG A 20 -12.58 -35.06 -8.51
CA ARG A 20 -13.94 -34.63 -8.14
C ARG A 20 -14.77 -34.12 -9.32
N ASN A 21 -14.12 -33.60 -10.36
CA ASN A 21 -14.80 -33.10 -11.56
C ASN A 21 -14.90 -34.15 -12.68
N LYS A 22 -14.50 -35.40 -12.38
CA LYS A 22 -14.67 -36.56 -13.25
C LYS A 22 -16.17 -36.91 -13.36
N PRO A 23 -16.74 -37.02 -14.57
CA PRO A 23 -18.09 -37.54 -14.78
C PRO A 23 -18.25 -38.95 -14.20
N GLU A 24 -19.43 -39.27 -13.68
CA GLU A 24 -19.71 -40.59 -13.08
C GLU A 24 -19.69 -41.72 -14.11
N ASN A 25 -20.04 -41.41 -15.37
CA ASN A 25 -20.13 -42.34 -16.48
C ASN A 25 -18.78 -42.66 -17.16
N MET A 26 -17.69 -41.99 -16.77
CA MET A 26 -16.36 -42.19 -17.37
C MET A 26 -15.34 -42.60 -16.30
N SER A 27 -14.38 -43.44 -16.66
CA SER A 27 -13.35 -43.94 -15.73
C SER A 27 -11.95 -43.61 -16.21
N PHE A 28 -11.02 -43.45 -15.25
CA PHE A 28 -9.61 -43.30 -15.57
C PHE A 28 -9.06 -44.62 -16.09
N HIS A 29 -8.17 -44.55 -17.06
CA HIS A 29 -7.39 -45.70 -17.48
C HIS A 29 -6.23 -45.90 -16.51
N VAL A 30 -6.04 -47.11 -15.99
CA VAL A 30 -5.01 -47.39 -14.96
C VAL A 30 -3.92 -48.26 -15.57
N GLU A 31 -2.73 -47.70 -15.70
CA GLU A 31 -1.53 -48.44 -16.09
C GLU A 31 -0.42 -48.20 -15.08
N GLN A 32 0.22 -49.28 -14.62
CA GLN A 32 1.38 -49.20 -13.72
C GLN A 32 1.15 -48.24 -12.52
N ASN A 33 -0.01 -48.38 -11.86
CA ASN A 33 -0.40 -47.55 -10.72
C ASN A 33 -0.51 -46.04 -11.02
N THR A 34 -0.65 -45.67 -12.29
CA THR A 34 -0.82 -44.30 -12.76
C THR A 34 -2.17 -44.15 -13.45
N TYR A 35 -2.90 -43.09 -13.09
CA TYR A 35 -4.19 -42.75 -13.68
C TYR A 35 -4.00 -41.88 -14.91
N TYR A 36 -4.48 -42.37 -16.05
CA TYR A 36 -4.50 -41.72 -17.34
C TYR A 36 -5.91 -41.27 -17.71
N ILE A 37 -5.94 -40.17 -18.45
CA ILE A 37 -7.11 -39.45 -18.92
C ILE A 37 -7.01 -39.43 -20.45
N ASP A 38 -8.05 -39.90 -21.11
CA ASP A 38 -8.20 -39.78 -22.56
C ASP A 38 -8.67 -38.37 -22.95
N GLU A 39 -8.71 -38.10 -24.26
CA GLU A 39 -9.03 -36.76 -24.76
C GLU A 39 -10.48 -36.33 -24.45
N GLU A 40 -11.41 -37.29 -24.44
CA GLU A 40 -12.82 -37.03 -24.14
C GLU A 40 -13.01 -36.69 -22.65
N LEU A 41 -12.42 -37.48 -21.76
CA LEU A 41 -12.46 -37.24 -20.32
C LEU A 41 -11.71 -35.96 -19.94
N GLU A 42 -10.60 -35.65 -20.63
CA GLU A 42 -9.90 -34.37 -20.46
C GLU A 42 -10.83 -33.19 -20.74
N LYS A 43 -11.58 -33.24 -21.86
CA LYS A 43 -12.50 -32.17 -22.24
C LYS A 43 -13.61 -31.99 -21.20
N GLN A 44 -14.25 -33.09 -20.78
CA GLN A 44 -15.33 -33.06 -19.80
C GLN A 44 -14.86 -32.51 -18.44
N ILE A 45 -13.71 -32.97 -17.95
CA ILE A 45 -13.15 -32.48 -16.69
C ILE A 45 -12.79 -31.00 -16.81
N THR A 46 -12.19 -30.58 -17.92
CA THR A 46 -11.81 -29.19 -18.15
C THR A 46 -13.04 -28.29 -18.14
N GLU A 47 -14.12 -28.67 -18.83
CA GLU A 47 -15.37 -27.91 -18.84
C GLU A 47 -15.98 -27.77 -17.44
N ASN A 48 -16.02 -28.86 -16.66
CA ASN A 48 -16.53 -28.85 -15.28
C ASN A 48 -15.68 -27.96 -14.36
N VAL A 49 -14.35 -28.07 -14.45
CA VAL A 49 -13.42 -27.24 -13.67
C VAL A 49 -13.59 -25.76 -14.00
N LEU A 50 -13.69 -25.40 -15.29
CA LEU A 50 -13.88 -24.02 -15.72
C LEU A 50 -15.25 -23.47 -15.31
N LYS A 51 -16.32 -24.27 -15.43
CA LYS A 51 -17.66 -23.89 -14.97
C LYS A 51 -17.68 -23.60 -13.47
N ASN A 52 -17.04 -24.46 -12.67
CA ASN A 52 -16.96 -24.27 -11.23
C ASN A 52 -16.11 -23.04 -10.87
N LYS A 53 -14.99 -22.81 -11.54
CA LYS A 53 -14.18 -21.59 -11.37
C LYS A 53 -14.99 -20.32 -11.65
N ARG A 54 -15.83 -20.33 -12.70
CA ARG A 54 -16.70 -19.20 -13.05
C ARG A 54 -17.80 -18.94 -12.02
N ARG A 55 -18.43 -19.99 -11.47
CA ARG A 55 -19.47 -19.84 -10.43
C ARG A 55 -18.94 -19.13 -9.20
N TYR A 56 -17.79 -19.57 -8.69
CA TYR A 56 -17.19 -18.93 -7.51
C TYR A 56 -16.73 -17.49 -7.76
N THR A 57 -16.30 -17.15 -8.98
CA THR A 57 -15.94 -15.75 -9.33
C THR A 57 -17.14 -14.84 -9.59
N ALA A 58 -18.32 -15.39 -9.89
CA ALA A 58 -19.54 -14.64 -10.09
C ALA A 58 -20.22 -14.35 -8.74
N ASP A 59 -20.33 -15.36 -7.87
CA ASP A 59 -20.91 -15.21 -6.52
C ASP A 59 -20.11 -14.24 -5.64
N THR A 60 -18.79 -14.15 -5.82
CA THR A 60 -17.97 -13.16 -5.08
C THR A 60 -18.14 -11.72 -5.57
N LYS A 61 -18.62 -11.49 -6.79
CA LYS A 61 -18.84 -10.12 -7.31
C LYS A 61 -20.19 -9.56 -6.87
N ASP A 62 -21.25 -10.37 -6.89
CA ASP A 62 -22.57 -9.92 -6.43
C ASP A 62 -22.61 -9.71 -4.91
N GLU A 63 -21.82 -10.44 -4.11
CA GLU A 63 -21.77 -10.23 -2.64
C GLU A 63 -20.83 -9.10 -2.19
N THR A 64 -19.86 -8.65 -3.00
CA THR A 64 -18.93 -7.58 -2.58
C THR A 64 -19.43 -6.16 -2.87
N GLU A 65 -20.33 -5.96 -3.83
CA GLU A 65 -20.87 -4.62 -4.12
C GLU A 65 -22.00 -4.22 -3.15
N ASP A 66 -22.80 -5.18 -2.65
CA ASP A 66 -23.95 -4.93 -1.76
C ASP A 66 -23.66 -5.10 -0.25
N ASN A 67 -22.46 -5.55 0.13
CA ASN A 67 -22.13 -5.70 1.54
C ASN A 67 -21.77 -4.34 2.16
N THR A 68 -22.73 -3.75 2.88
CA THR A 68 -22.58 -2.48 3.64
C THR A 68 -21.29 -2.39 4.44
N LEU A 69 -20.79 -3.50 5.00
CA LEU A 69 -19.53 -3.54 5.73
C LEU A 69 -18.32 -3.28 4.81
N THR A 70 -18.32 -3.80 3.59
CA THR A 70 -17.26 -3.57 2.60
C THR A 70 -17.21 -2.10 2.20
N GLN A 71 -18.37 -1.47 1.96
CA GLN A 71 -18.44 -0.04 1.67
C GLN A 71 -17.94 0.81 2.84
N GLN A 72 -18.32 0.47 4.08
CA GLN A 72 -17.83 1.14 5.29
C GLN A 72 -16.30 1.00 5.43
N LEU A 73 -15.76 -0.20 5.25
CA LEU A 73 -14.32 -0.44 5.31
C LEU A 73 -13.56 0.30 4.20
N MET A 74 -14.12 0.41 3.00
CA MET A 74 -13.53 1.19 1.92
C MET A 74 -13.53 2.68 2.23
N GLN A 75 -14.63 3.21 2.78
CA GLN A 75 -14.73 4.61 3.19
C GLN A 75 -13.77 4.93 4.33
N GLU A 76 -13.68 4.07 5.33
CA GLU A 76 -12.74 4.19 6.46
C GLU A 76 -11.29 4.14 5.96
N ASN A 77 -10.94 3.20 5.07
CA ASN A 77 -9.60 3.15 4.47
C ASN A 77 -9.27 4.42 3.67
N ALA A 78 -10.22 4.95 2.91
CA ALA A 78 -10.03 6.20 2.17
C ALA A 78 -9.79 7.38 3.11
N PHE A 79 -10.56 7.46 4.20
CA PHE A 79 -10.42 8.47 5.24
C PHE A 79 -9.05 8.37 5.95
N LEU A 80 -8.66 7.17 6.40
CA LEU A 80 -7.37 6.93 7.06
C LEU A 80 -6.20 7.29 6.14
N ARG A 81 -6.27 6.96 4.85
CA ARG A 81 -5.25 7.36 3.86
C ARG A 81 -5.16 8.87 3.70
N ALA A 82 -6.28 9.59 3.72
CA ALA A 82 -6.29 11.05 3.67
C ALA A 82 -5.62 11.66 4.92
N GLN A 83 -5.94 11.12 6.11
CA GLN A 83 -5.33 11.57 7.36
C GLN A 83 -3.82 11.33 7.40
N ILE A 84 -3.36 10.15 6.97
CA ILE A 84 -1.92 9.85 6.86
C ILE A 84 -1.24 10.86 5.93
N LYS A 85 -1.85 11.14 4.77
CA LYS A 85 -1.29 12.11 3.81
C LYS A 85 -1.15 13.51 4.40
N GLU A 86 -2.11 13.94 5.22
CA GLU A 86 -2.05 15.22 5.90
C GLU A 86 -0.96 15.26 6.98
N GLN A 87 -0.86 14.21 7.80
CA GLN A 87 0.20 14.06 8.81
C GLN A 87 1.59 14.06 8.17
N THR A 88 1.77 13.36 7.04
CA THR A 88 3.04 13.38 6.30
C THR A 88 3.39 14.79 5.81
N LYS A 89 2.42 15.56 5.31
CA LYS A 89 2.66 16.95 4.90
C LYS A 89 3.09 17.84 6.08
N LEU A 90 2.45 17.70 7.23
CA LEU A 90 2.82 18.44 8.44
C LEU A 90 4.22 18.08 8.92
N LEU A 91 4.57 16.79 8.88
CA LEU A 91 5.90 16.31 9.22
C LEU A 91 6.97 16.89 8.27
N ASP A 92 6.72 16.85 6.96
CA ASP A 92 7.62 17.44 5.96
C ASP A 92 7.81 18.95 6.20
N GLN A 93 6.74 19.66 6.53
CA GLN A 93 6.80 21.09 6.87
C GLN A 93 7.67 21.33 8.11
N GLN A 94 7.49 20.52 9.16
CA GLN A 94 8.28 20.64 10.39
C GLN A 94 9.77 20.37 10.12
N GLN A 95 10.09 19.34 9.33
CA GLN A 95 11.48 19.03 8.96
C GLN A 95 12.14 20.19 8.20
N ARG A 96 11.42 20.80 7.24
CA ARG A 96 11.93 21.97 6.50
C ARG A 96 12.18 23.15 7.41
N LEU A 97 11.25 23.45 8.32
CA LEU A 97 11.41 24.55 9.27
C LEU A 97 12.60 24.32 10.21
N ASN A 98 12.79 23.09 10.70
CA ASN A 98 13.93 22.74 11.54
C ASN A 98 15.26 22.92 10.79
N LEU A 99 15.35 22.49 9.53
CA LEU A 99 16.54 22.72 8.70
C LEU A 99 16.82 24.21 8.50
N MET A 100 15.79 25.01 8.20
CA MET A 100 15.94 26.47 8.07
C MET A 100 16.39 27.13 9.38
N ALA A 101 15.85 26.69 10.51
CA ALA A 101 16.23 27.20 11.82
C ALA A 101 17.69 26.85 12.15
N ASN A 102 18.10 25.60 11.93
CA ASN A 102 19.48 25.16 12.15
C ASN A 102 20.47 25.92 11.26
N ASN A 103 20.19 26.04 9.96
CA ASN A 103 21.05 26.80 9.04
C ASN A 103 21.19 28.27 9.47
N LYS A 104 20.11 28.87 9.98
CA LYS A 104 20.13 30.25 10.48
C LYS A 104 20.93 30.37 11.78
N LEU A 105 20.84 29.39 12.68
CA LEU A 105 21.65 29.34 13.89
C LEU A 105 23.14 29.22 13.55
N GLU A 106 23.51 28.28 12.68
CA GLU A 106 24.89 28.12 12.20
C GLU A 106 25.43 29.41 11.57
N ALA A 107 24.63 30.09 10.74
CA ALA A 107 25.04 31.36 10.13
C ALA A 107 25.21 32.49 11.17
N LEU A 108 24.44 32.48 12.26
CA LEU A 108 24.59 33.45 13.35
C LEU A 108 25.79 33.13 14.25
N GLU A 109 26.07 31.85 14.50
CA GLU A 109 27.26 31.40 15.22
C GLU A 109 28.53 31.78 14.45
N GLN A 110 28.58 31.49 13.14
CA GLN A 110 29.70 31.89 12.29
C GLN A 110 29.89 33.42 12.23
N LYS A 111 28.81 34.20 12.26
CA LYS A 111 28.89 35.67 12.34
C LYS A 111 29.43 36.16 13.69
N LYS A 112 29.07 35.50 14.79
CA LYS A 112 29.63 35.83 16.12
C LYS A 112 31.11 35.50 16.21
N GLU A 113 31.57 34.43 15.57
CA GLU A 113 32.99 34.07 15.55
C GLU A 113 33.85 34.98 14.65
N THR A 114 33.25 35.65 13.67
CA THR A 114 33.96 36.54 12.72
C THR A 114 33.91 38.02 13.08
N GLU A 115 33.10 38.44 14.05
CA GLU A 115 33.16 39.80 14.62
C GLU A 115 34.09 39.83 15.84
N PRO A 116 35.19 40.61 15.82
CA PRO A 116 35.98 40.83 17.04
C PRO A 116 35.10 41.58 18.05
N GLU A 117 35.18 41.19 19.33
CA GLU A 117 34.53 41.87 20.46
C GLU A 117 34.73 43.39 20.34
N ARG A 118 33.71 44.10 19.86
CA ARG A 118 33.67 45.56 19.93
C ARG A 118 33.29 45.92 21.36
N THR A 119 34.32 46.24 22.15
CA THR A 119 34.20 46.94 23.43
C THR A 119 33.17 48.06 23.35
N GLU A 120 32.28 48.04 24.33
CA GLU A 120 31.15 48.94 24.52
C GLU A 120 31.56 50.41 24.64
N THR A 121 31.18 51.25 23.68
CA THR A 121 30.96 52.69 23.92
C THR A 121 29.81 53.19 23.03
N ARG A 122 28.55 52.86 23.35
CA ARG A 122 27.40 53.48 22.68
C ARG A 122 26.12 53.49 23.54
N SER A 123 26.21 54.00 24.76
CA SER A 123 25.04 54.19 25.64
C SER A 123 24.58 55.64 25.79
N GLU A 124 25.33 56.64 25.32
CA GLU A 124 25.00 58.05 25.60
C GLU A 124 24.03 58.69 24.60
N ASP A 125 24.10 58.38 23.30
CA ASP A 125 23.26 59.05 22.28
C ASP A 125 21.76 58.72 22.37
N LYS A 126 21.41 57.50 22.79
CA LYS A 126 20.01 57.05 22.78
C LYS A 126 19.20 57.71 23.91
N ARG A 127 19.82 58.02 25.04
CA ARG A 127 19.12 58.67 26.18
C ARG A 127 18.72 60.12 25.87
N SER A 128 19.48 60.82 25.01
CA SER A 128 19.20 62.21 24.64
C SER A 128 18.02 62.34 23.65
N LEU A 129 17.87 61.38 22.73
CA LEU A 129 16.80 61.38 21.73
C LEU A 129 15.40 61.15 22.33
N PHE A 130 15.27 60.27 23.32
CA PHE A 130 13.97 60.03 23.98
C PHE A 130 13.54 61.21 24.85
N LYS A 131 14.47 61.91 25.51
CA LYS A 131 14.15 63.06 26.35
C LYS A 131 13.61 64.26 25.56
N ARG A 132 13.96 64.38 24.28
CA ARG A 132 13.52 65.47 23.39
C ARG A 132 12.12 65.24 22.80
N ILE A 133 11.66 63.99 22.72
CA ILE A 133 10.37 63.63 22.11
C ILE A 133 9.24 63.63 23.15
N PHE A 134 9.52 63.29 24.40
CA PHE A 134 8.49 63.09 25.44
C PHE A 134 8.31 64.27 26.41
N ASN A 135 8.94 65.41 26.15
CA ASN A 135 8.87 66.59 27.03
C ASN A 135 8.28 67.81 26.31
N LYS A 136 7.04 67.66 25.82
CA LYS A 136 6.19 68.77 25.39
C LYS A 136 4.75 68.54 25.83
#